data_AF-A0A0G1QXF0-F1
#
_entry.id   AF-A0A0G1QXF0-F1
#
_cell.length_a   1.000
_cell.length_b   1.000
_cell.length_c   1.000
_cell.angle_alpha   90.00
_cell.angle_beta   90.00
_cell.angle_gamma   90.00
#
_symmetry.space_group_name_H-M   'P 1'
#
loop_
_entity.id
_entity.type
_entity.pdbx_description
1 polymer ?
#
loop_
_entity_poly.entity_id
_entity_poly.type
_entity_poly.pdbx_seq_one_letter_code
_entity_poly.pdbx_strand_id
1 'polypeptide(L)'
;MKKTYITIAVIIVLAATAATAYFVGVPKGVLPGGEPVACTMEAKICPDGSAVGRQGPNCEFAACPNIPVKTDTNNETKSEGAIGVGETKNVNGVRITLNKIVEDSRCPSDVQCIWAGRLVANVTLKSDTDEQTLDLASDAAPKTFDTFLVSIAGISPEKLVSEPSTSYKITFKVENNQ
;
A
#
# COMPACT_ATOMS: atom_id res chain seq x y z
N MET A 1 -25.78 -15.90 82.00
CA MET A 1 -25.02 -16.65 80.97
C MET A 1 -25.69 -16.65 79.59
N LYS A 2 -26.95 -17.07 79.43
CA LYS A 2 -27.65 -17.05 78.11
C LYS A 2 -27.80 -15.65 77.47
N LYS A 3 -28.08 -14.60 78.26
CA LYS A 3 -28.25 -13.23 77.74
C LYS A 3 -26.95 -12.65 77.15
N THR A 4 -25.81 -12.97 77.75
CA THR A 4 -24.48 -12.52 77.30
C THR A 4 -24.08 -13.15 75.97
N TYR A 5 -24.46 -14.41 75.74
CA TYR A 5 -24.22 -15.11 74.47
C TYR A 5 -25.05 -14.51 73.32
N ILE A 6 -26.31 -14.14 73.59
CA ILE A 6 -27.19 -13.49 72.60
C ILE A 6 -26.61 -12.13 72.18
N THR A 7 -26.11 -11.33 73.14
CA THR A 7 -25.47 -10.04 72.82
C THR A 7 -24.20 -10.20 71.98
N ILE A 8 -23.36 -11.19 72.27
CA ILE A 8 -22.13 -11.44 71.48
C ILE A 8 -22.49 -11.90 70.06
N ALA A 9 -23.48 -12.79 69.92
CA ALA A 9 -23.92 -13.27 68.61
C ALA A 9 -24.46 -12.13 67.73
N VAL A 10 -25.23 -11.19 68.29
CA VAL A 10 -25.76 -10.03 67.55
C VAL A 10 -24.63 -9.10 67.09
N ILE A 11 -23.63 -8.85 67.94
CA ILE A 11 -22.48 -8.01 67.57
C ILE A 11 -21.68 -8.64 66.43
N ILE A 12 -21.46 -9.95 66.46
CA ILE A 12 -20.75 -10.67 65.40
C ILE A 12 -21.53 -10.59 64.08
N VAL A 13 -22.85 -10.77 64.12
CA VAL A 13 -23.70 -10.66 62.92
C VAL A 13 -23.66 -9.23 62.36
N LEU A 14 -23.76 -8.20 63.21
CA LEU A 14 -23.67 -6.81 62.76
C LEU A 14 -22.30 -6.49 62.13
N ALA A 15 -21.21 -6.94 62.75
CA ALA A 15 -19.87 -6.77 62.19
C ALA A 15 -19.70 -7.50 60.84
N ALA A 16 -20.24 -8.71 60.71
CA ALA A 16 -20.21 -9.47 59.46
C ALA A 16 -21.03 -8.81 58.35
N THR A 17 -22.20 -8.24 58.67
CA THR A 17 -23.03 -7.50 57.71
C THR A 17 -22.37 -6.19 57.27
N ALA A 18 -21.72 -5.47 58.17
CA ALA A 18 -20.97 -4.26 57.84
C ALA A 18 -19.76 -4.59 56.95
N ALA A 19 -19.03 -5.67 57.25
CA ALA A 19 -17.89 -6.10 56.45
C ALA A 19 -18.32 -6.54 55.03
N THR A 20 -19.42 -7.29 54.89
CA THR A 20 -19.95 -7.69 53.58
C THR A 20 -20.45 -6.49 52.77
N ALA A 21 -21.15 -5.54 53.39
CA ALA A 21 -21.53 -4.30 52.72
C ALA A 21 -20.31 -3.49 52.25
N TYR A 22 -19.26 -3.42 53.07
CA TYR A 22 -18.00 -2.75 52.71
C TYR A 22 -17.31 -3.42 51.51
N PHE A 23 -17.22 -4.75 51.48
CA PHE A 23 -16.55 -5.47 50.39
C PHE A 23 -17.36 -5.51 49.08
N VAL A 24 -18.70 -5.45 49.15
CA VAL A 24 -19.57 -5.44 47.95
C VAL A 24 -19.70 -4.02 47.36
N GLY A 25 -19.56 -2.97 48.19
CA GLY A 25 -19.69 -1.57 47.76
C GLY A 25 -18.44 -0.97 47.08
N VAL A 26 -17.30 -1.66 47.07
CA VAL A 26 -16.11 -1.20 46.35
C VAL A 26 -16.23 -1.61 44.88
N PRO A 27 -16.39 -0.66 43.93
CA PRO A 27 -16.34 -1.01 42.51
C PRO A 27 -14.96 -1.58 42.21
N LYS A 28 -14.92 -2.81 41.70
CA LYS A 28 -13.69 -3.41 41.16
C LYS A 28 -13.27 -2.57 39.95
N GLY A 29 -12.42 -1.58 40.19
CA GLY A 29 -11.79 -0.79 39.14
C GLY A 29 -11.08 -1.74 38.19
N VAL A 30 -11.52 -1.75 36.94
CA VAL A 30 -10.80 -2.38 35.84
C VAL A 30 -9.43 -1.73 35.81
N LEU A 31 -8.37 -2.51 35.96
CA LEU A 31 -7.01 -2.10 35.63
C LEU A 31 -6.82 -2.47 34.15
N PRO A 32 -7.02 -1.58 33.17
CA PRO A 32 -6.40 -1.78 31.88
C PRO A 32 -4.94 -1.37 32.05
N GLY A 33 -4.10 -2.35 32.32
CA GLY A 33 -2.65 -2.22 32.19
C GLY A 33 -2.32 -1.99 30.73
N GLY A 34 -2.23 -0.72 30.36
CA GLY A 34 -1.70 -0.22 29.12
C GLY A 34 -1.57 1.28 29.29
N GLU A 35 -0.35 1.75 29.54
CA GLU A 35 -0.07 3.19 29.40
C GLU A 35 -0.60 3.64 28.03
N PRO A 36 -1.24 4.81 27.94
CA PRO A 36 -1.71 5.32 26.66
C PRO A 36 -0.50 5.51 25.74
N VAL A 37 -0.30 4.56 24.83
CA VAL A 37 0.74 4.62 23.80
C VAL A 37 0.29 5.66 22.77
N ALA A 38 0.97 6.79 22.75
CA ALA A 38 0.77 7.82 21.74
C ALA A 38 1.61 7.49 20.50
N CYS A 39 0.98 6.96 19.46
CA CYS A 39 1.63 6.74 18.17
C CYS A 39 1.60 8.02 17.32
N THR A 40 2.60 8.18 16.45
CA THR A 40 2.62 9.26 15.47
C THR A 40 1.49 9.11 14.44
N MET A 41 0.95 10.22 13.95
CA MET A 41 -0.18 10.25 12.99
C MET A 41 0.26 9.97 11.54
N GLU A 42 1.25 9.11 11.37
CA GLU A 42 1.79 8.78 10.05
C GLU A 42 0.89 7.76 9.34
N ALA A 43 0.78 7.91 8.02
CA ALA A 43 0.03 7.01 7.17
C ALA A 43 0.98 6.32 6.17
N LYS A 44 0.83 5.01 6.03
CA LYS A 44 1.45 4.22 4.97
C LYS A 44 0.42 3.98 3.88
N ILE A 45 0.79 4.31 2.65
CA ILE A 45 -0.05 4.06 1.47
C ILE A 45 0.08 2.58 1.07
N CYS A 46 -1.07 1.94 0.90
CA CYS A 46 -1.20 0.56 0.45
C CYS A 46 -1.28 0.50 -1.09
N PRO A 47 -1.00 -0.66 -1.70
CA PRO A 47 -1.05 -0.82 -3.17
C PRO A 47 -2.42 -0.54 -3.80
N ASP A 48 -3.50 -0.59 -3.02
CA ASP A 48 -4.86 -0.23 -3.42
C ASP A 48 -5.16 1.28 -3.30
N GLY A 49 -4.17 2.09 -2.90
CA GLY A 49 -4.31 3.51 -2.65
C GLY A 49 -4.92 3.86 -1.28
N SER A 50 -5.32 2.86 -0.48
CA SER A 50 -5.78 3.10 0.90
C SER A 50 -4.63 3.51 1.80
N ALA A 51 -4.94 4.14 2.93
CA ALA A 51 -3.95 4.60 3.91
C ALA A 51 -4.15 3.89 5.25
N VAL A 52 -3.07 3.31 5.78
CA VAL A 52 -3.07 2.65 7.09
C VAL A 52 -2.18 3.39 8.09
N GLY A 53 -2.66 3.53 9.32
CA GLY A 53 -1.91 4.15 10.41
C GLY A 53 -1.12 3.14 11.25
N ARG A 54 -0.38 3.66 12.24
CA ARG A 54 0.28 2.86 13.29
C ARG A 54 -0.74 2.34 14.30
N GLN A 55 -0.57 1.10 14.75
CA GLN A 55 -1.46 0.39 15.66
C GLN A 55 -0.65 -0.47 16.65
N GLY A 56 -1.28 -0.79 17.78
CA GLY A 56 -0.71 -1.69 18.79
C GLY A 56 0.32 -1.05 19.72
N PRO A 57 0.85 -1.81 20.69
CA PRO A 57 1.75 -1.32 21.72
C PRO A 57 3.12 -0.85 21.18
N ASN A 58 3.50 -1.34 19.99
CA ASN A 58 4.77 -1.00 19.33
C ASN A 58 4.61 0.06 18.22
N CYS A 59 3.40 0.61 18.02
CA CYS A 59 3.13 1.58 16.94
C CYS A 59 3.55 1.10 15.54
N GLU A 60 3.26 -0.16 15.22
CA GLU A 60 3.54 -0.75 13.91
C GLU A 60 2.41 -0.45 12.92
N PHE A 61 2.71 -0.32 11.63
CA PHE A 61 1.66 -0.09 10.64
C PHE A 61 0.67 -1.27 10.59
N ALA A 62 -0.62 -0.95 10.50
CA ALA A 62 -1.63 -1.97 10.21
C ALA A 62 -1.29 -2.73 8.93
N ALA A 63 -1.70 -3.99 8.86
CA ALA A 63 -1.71 -4.71 7.60
C ALA A 63 -2.64 -3.98 6.61
N CYS A 64 -2.20 -3.90 5.34
CA CYS A 64 -3.05 -3.41 4.26
C CYS A 64 -4.28 -4.32 4.11
N PRO A 65 -5.45 -3.75 3.76
CA PRO A 65 -6.63 -4.55 3.47
C PRO A 65 -6.34 -5.50 2.30
N ASN A 66 -6.53 -6.81 2.51
CA ASN A 66 -6.50 -7.82 1.46
C ASN A 66 -7.83 -7.82 0.67
N ILE A 67 -8.22 -6.66 0.16
CA ILE A 67 -9.36 -6.52 -0.76
C ILE A 67 -8.79 -6.74 -2.18
N PRO A 68 -9.47 -7.50 -3.06
CA PRO A 68 -9.11 -7.50 -4.47
C PRO A 68 -9.12 -6.05 -4.94
N VAL A 69 -7.96 -5.53 -5.33
CA VAL A 69 -7.76 -4.15 -5.78
C VAL A 69 -8.93 -3.79 -6.67
N LYS A 70 -9.80 -2.90 -6.20
CA LYS A 70 -10.77 -2.26 -7.06
C LYS A 70 -9.96 -1.28 -7.92
N THR A 71 -9.30 -1.81 -8.95
CA THR A 71 -9.12 -1.05 -10.18
C THR A 71 -10.50 -0.52 -10.49
N ASP A 72 -10.64 0.81 -10.61
CA ASP A 72 -11.89 1.48 -10.94
C ASP A 72 -12.48 0.88 -12.22
N THR A 73 -13.22 -0.19 -12.02
CA THR A 73 -13.86 -0.95 -13.06
C THR A 73 -15.19 -0.28 -13.21
N ASN A 74 -15.17 0.84 -13.93
CA ASN A 74 -16.24 1.38 -14.74
C ASN A 74 -15.62 2.37 -15.74
N ASN A 75 -14.93 1.81 -16.75
CA ASN A 75 -14.52 2.47 -17.99
C ASN A 75 -13.26 3.36 -17.98
N GLU A 76 -12.19 2.96 -17.29
CA GLU A 76 -10.84 3.51 -17.50
C GLU A 76 -9.76 2.44 -17.26
N THR A 77 -9.80 1.36 -18.04
CA THR A 77 -8.80 0.28 -17.95
C THR A 77 -8.53 -0.36 -19.32
N LYS A 78 -8.30 0.48 -20.33
CA LYS A 78 -7.68 0.04 -21.60
C LYS A 78 -6.50 0.92 -22.03
N SER A 79 -6.33 2.09 -21.41
CA SER A 79 -5.31 3.08 -21.76
C SER A 79 -3.96 2.83 -21.12
N GLU A 80 -3.85 1.87 -20.19
CA GLU A 80 -2.58 1.48 -19.60
C GLU A 80 -2.36 -0.03 -19.67
N GLY A 81 -1.10 -0.44 -19.89
CA GLY A 81 -0.73 -1.85 -19.93
C GLY A 81 0.71 -2.09 -19.51
N ALA A 82 0.88 -2.91 -18.47
CA ALA A 82 2.18 -3.49 -18.12
C ALA A 82 2.59 -4.57 -19.12
N ILE A 83 3.81 -4.49 -19.63
CA ILE A 83 4.40 -5.36 -20.65
C ILE A 83 5.79 -5.79 -20.20
N GLY A 84 6.06 -7.10 -20.21
CA GLY A 84 7.38 -7.66 -19.94
C GLY A 84 8.33 -7.55 -21.14
N VAL A 85 9.64 -7.65 -20.91
CA VAL A 85 10.62 -7.67 -22.01
C VAL A 85 10.40 -8.90 -22.90
N GLY A 86 10.31 -8.68 -24.21
CA GLY A 86 9.97 -9.68 -25.21
C GLY A 86 8.46 -9.94 -25.37
N GLU A 87 7.61 -9.32 -24.56
CA GLU A 87 6.16 -9.46 -24.67
C GLU A 87 5.55 -8.38 -25.58
N THR A 88 4.39 -8.72 -26.16
CA THR A 88 3.56 -7.79 -26.93
C THR A 88 2.18 -7.71 -26.30
N LYS A 89 1.64 -6.50 -26.14
CA LYS A 89 0.29 -6.29 -25.61
C LYS A 89 -0.43 -5.20 -26.40
N ASN A 90 -1.74 -5.35 -26.59
CA ASN A 90 -2.58 -4.28 -27.13
C ASN A 90 -3.04 -3.37 -25.98
N VAL A 91 -2.73 -2.08 -26.07
CA VAL A 91 -3.13 -1.04 -25.12
C VAL A 91 -3.81 0.06 -25.93
N ASN A 92 -5.08 0.30 -25.65
CA ASN A 92 -5.93 1.25 -26.37
C ASN A 92 -5.87 1.16 -27.91
N GLY A 93 -5.77 -0.05 -28.48
CA GLY A 93 -5.70 -0.24 -29.93
C GLY A 93 -4.28 -0.28 -30.50
N VAL A 94 -3.28 0.24 -29.78
CA VAL A 94 -1.87 0.14 -30.17
C VAL A 94 -1.28 -1.18 -29.68
N ARG A 95 -0.70 -1.98 -30.57
CA ARG A 95 0.12 -3.14 -30.18
C ARG A 95 1.52 -2.66 -29.85
N ILE A 96 1.91 -2.80 -28.59
CA ILE A 96 3.21 -2.39 -28.08
C ILE A 96 4.01 -3.65 -27.79
N THR A 97 5.22 -3.73 -28.35
CA THR A 97 6.21 -4.76 -28.03
C THR A 97 7.37 -4.10 -27.29
N LEU A 98 7.71 -4.64 -26.12
CA LEU A 98 8.90 -4.20 -25.39
C LEU A 98 10.09 -5.06 -25.83
N ASN A 99 10.96 -4.54 -26.69
CA ASN A 99 12.04 -5.33 -27.25
C ASN A 99 13.18 -5.55 -26.25
N LYS A 100 13.66 -4.46 -25.63
CA LYS A 100 14.74 -4.49 -24.64
C LYS A 100 14.81 -3.20 -23.84
N ILE A 101 15.49 -3.25 -22.70
CA ILE A 101 15.93 -2.07 -21.97
C ILE A 101 17.25 -1.60 -22.57
N VAL A 102 17.30 -0.34 -23.01
CA VAL A 102 18.48 0.28 -23.62
C VAL A 102 19.38 0.89 -22.55
N GLU A 103 18.79 1.61 -21.61
CA GLU A 103 19.50 2.22 -20.49
C GLU A 103 18.62 2.15 -19.25
N ASP A 104 19.22 1.79 -18.11
CA ASP A 104 18.53 1.80 -16.82
C ASP A 104 19.40 2.49 -15.77
N SER A 105 19.28 3.81 -15.73
CA SER A 105 19.94 4.68 -14.78
C SER A 105 18.95 5.16 -13.71
N ARG A 106 17.93 4.35 -13.37
CA ARG A 106 16.93 4.72 -12.35
C ARG A 106 17.57 4.89 -10.99
N CYS A 107 17.21 5.99 -10.32
CA CYS A 107 17.60 6.28 -8.95
C CYS A 107 16.87 5.30 -8.01
N PRO A 108 17.60 4.42 -7.27
CA PRO A 108 16.99 3.63 -6.21
C PRO A 108 16.30 4.50 -5.16
N SER A 109 15.25 3.98 -4.52
CA SER A 109 14.51 4.69 -3.48
C SER A 109 15.32 4.93 -2.18
N ASP A 110 16.45 4.24 -2.00
CA ASP A 110 17.33 4.34 -0.84
C ASP A 110 18.55 5.26 -1.04
N VAL A 111 18.66 5.93 -2.19
CA VAL A 111 19.75 6.89 -2.45
C VAL A 111 19.23 8.26 -2.87
N GLN A 112 19.90 9.32 -2.38
CA GLN A 112 19.69 10.68 -2.88
C GLN A 112 20.52 10.90 -4.15
N CYS A 113 19.89 10.76 -5.31
CA CYS A 113 20.56 11.10 -6.56
C CYS A 113 20.66 12.62 -6.74
N ILE A 114 21.81 13.06 -7.24
CA ILE A 114 22.06 14.46 -7.59
C ILE A 114 21.27 14.86 -8.87
N TRP A 115 20.92 13.86 -9.71
CA TRP A 115 20.22 14.01 -11.00
C TRP A 115 19.06 13.01 -11.07
N ALA A 116 17.96 13.37 -11.75
CA ALA A 116 16.83 12.47 -11.96
C ALA A 116 17.28 11.29 -12.86
N GLY A 117 17.31 10.09 -12.31
CA GLY A 117 17.59 8.88 -13.08
C GLY A 117 16.50 8.61 -14.11
N ARG A 118 16.85 8.00 -15.25
CA ARG A 118 15.88 7.63 -16.31
C ARG A 118 16.05 6.20 -16.76
N LEU A 119 14.99 5.64 -17.32
CA LEU A 119 15.03 4.38 -18.07
C LEU A 119 14.69 4.66 -19.53
N VAL A 120 15.45 4.04 -20.43
CA VAL A 120 15.19 4.05 -21.86
C VAL A 120 14.91 2.62 -22.32
N ALA A 121 13.78 2.44 -23.02
CA ALA A 121 13.35 1.16 -23.55
C ALA A 121 13.21 1.23 -25.07
N ASN A 122 13.69 0.21 -25.77
CA ASN A 122 13.43 0.04 -27.19
C ASN A 122 12.08 -0.65 -27.35
N VAL A 123 11.16 0.00 -28.05
CA VAL A 123 9.78 -0.47 -28.22
C VAL A 123 9.40 -0.48 -29.68
N THR A 124 8.51 -1.40 -30.05
CA THR A 124 7.84 -1.40 -31.35
C THR A 124 6.36 -1.09 -31.13
N LEU A 125 5.87 -0.03 -31.76
CA LEU A 125 4.48 0.38 -31.79
C LEU A 125 3.87 -0.03 -33.12
N LYS A 126 2.72 -0.68 -33.09
CA LYS A 126 2.03 -1.17 -34.29
C LYS A 126 0.53 -0.91 -34.21
N SER A 127 0.00 -0.22 -35.22
CA SER A 127 -1.43 -0.08 -35.49
C SER A 127 -1.83 -1.03 -36.62
N ASP A 128 -3.00 -0.80 -37.22
CA ASP A 128 -3.42 -1.51 -38.43
C ASP A 128 -2.76 -0.94 -39.70
N THR A 129 -2.31 0.32 -39.66
CA THR A 129 -1.71 1.04 -40.80
C THR A 129 -0.20 1.17 -40.69
N ASP A 130 0.32 1.35 -39.47
CA ASP A 130 1.69 1.79 -39.24
C ASP A 130 2.42 0.88 -38.25
N GLU A 131 3.73 0.82 -38.40
CA GLU A 131 4.63 0.12 -37.50
C GLU A 131 5.92 0.94 -37.34
N GLN A 132 6.27 1.27 -36.10
CA GLN A 132 7.45 2.07 -35.79
C GLN A 132 8.20 1.46 -34.61
N THR A 133 9.52 1.36 -34.73
CA THR A 133 10.40 0.98 -33.61
C THR A 133 11.18 2.21 -33.16
N LEU A 134 11.16 2.52 -31.86
CA LEU A 134 11.81 3.70 -31.30
C LEU A 134 12.24 3.48 -29.84
N ASP A 135 13.13 4.35 -29.37
CA ASP A 135 13.57 4.36 -27.97
C ASP A 135 12.72 5.36 -27.17
N LEU A 136 11.93 4.84 -26.22
CA LEU A 136 11.13 5.64 -25.30
C LEU A 136 11.88 5.82 -23.98
N ALA A 137 12.02 7.06 -23.54
CA ALA A 137 12.57 7.38 -22.22
C ALA A 137 11.43 7.65 -21.22
N SER A 138 11.61 7.25 -19.97
CA SER A 138 10.62 7.38 -18.90
C SER A 138 10.32 8.83 -18.50
N ASP A 139 11.24 9.74 -18.80
CA ASP A 139 11.19 11.17 -18.52
C ASP A 139 10.88 12.02 -19.76
N ALA A 140 10.75 11.39 -20.94
CA ALA A 140 10.42 12.10 -22.16
C ALA A 140 8.91 12.41 -22.24
N ALA A 141 8.59 13.51 -22.94
CA ALA A 141 7.21 13.81 -23.31
C ALA A 141 6.59 12.65 -24.13
N PRO A 142 5.26 12.45 -24.05
CA PRO A 142 4.56 11.41 -24.80
C PRO A 142 4.90 11.47 -26.29
N LYS A 143 5.11 10.30 -26.91
CA LYS A 143 5.41 10.19 -28.33
C LYS A 143 4.13 9.98 -29.12
N THR A 144 3.98 10.77 -30.18
CA THR A 144 2.88 10.62 -31.14
C THR A 144 3.11 9.40 -32.02
N PHE A 145 2.11 8.54 -32.11
CA PHE A 145 2.06 7.40 -33.01
C PHE A 145 0.64 7.30 -33.58
N ASP A 146 0.49 7.56 -34.89
CA ASP A 146 -0.81 7.73 -35.55
C ASP A 146 -1.66 8.81 -34.82
N THR A 147 -2.85 8.47 -34.33
CA THR A 147 -3.70 9.37 -33.53
C THR A 147 -3.50 9.22 -32.02
N PHE A 148 -2.45 8.53 -31.57
CA PHE A 148 -2.22 8.23 -30.15
C PHE A 148 -0.97 8.91 -29.59
N LEU A 149 -0.98 9.17 -28.30
CA LEU A 149 0.15 9.57 -27.49
C LEU A 149 0.57 8.39 -26.61
N VAL A 150 1.82 7.94 -26.75
CA VAL A 150 2.37 6.82 -26.01
C VAL A 150 3.47 7.30 -25.06
N SER A 151 3.36 6.95 -23.79
CA SER A 151 4.35 7.27 -22.75
C SER A 151 4.56 6.11 -21.78
N ILE A 152 5.59 6.22 -20.94
CA ILE A 152 5.84 5.27 -19.86
C ILE A 152 5.22 5.85 -18.58
N ALA A 153 4.26 5.14 -18.00
CA ALA A 153 3.59 5.53 -16.76
C ALA A 153 4.18 4.87 -15.51
N GLY A 154 4.84 3.72 -15.65
CA GLY A 154 5.39 2.99 -14.51
C GLY A 154 6.42 1.95 -14.91
N ILE A 155 7.29 1.59 -13.97
CA ILE A 155 8.36 0.62 -14.18
C ILE A 155 8.46 -0.27 -12.94
N SER A 156 8.37 -1.58 -13.14
CA SER A 156 8.48 -2.60 -12.10
C SER A 156 9.61 -3.59 -12.42
N PRO A 157 10.36 -4.06 -11.42
CA PRO A 157 10.31 -3.62 -10.03
C PRO A 157 10.91 -2.22 -9.84
N GLU A 158 10.46 -1.57 -8.77
CA GLU A 158 11.15 -0.43 -8.16
C GLU A 158 12.49 -0.96 -7.65
N LYS A 159 13.60 -0.37 -8.07
CA LYS A 159 14.93 -0.97 -7.95
C LYS A 159 15.29 -1.26 -6.48
N LEU A 160 15.06 -2.49 -6.04
CA LEU A 160 15.56 -3.00 -4.76
C LEU A 160 17.03 -3.38 -4.97
N VAL A 161 17.91 -2.75 -4.21
CA VAL A 161 19.35 -3.00 -4.18
C VAL A 161 19.60 -4.45 -3.76
N SER A 162 19.56 -5.41 -4.68
CA SER A 162 20.28 -6.70 -4.56
C SER A 162 20.10 -7.72 -5.69
N GLU A 163 19.15 -7.62 -6.62
CA GLU A 163 18.93 -8.70 -7.60
C GLU A 163 18.73 -8.15 -9.03
N PRO A 164 19.38 -8.73 -10.07
CA PRO A 164 18.97 -8.49 -11.45
C PRO A 164 17.63 -9.16 -11.66
N SER A 165 16.53 -8.46 -11.40
CA SER A 165 15.20 -8.98 -11.69
C SER A 165 15.08 -9.14 -13.20
N THR A 166 15.16 -10.37 -13.69
CA THR A 166 15.01 -10.72 -15.11
C THR A 166 13.59 -10.46 -15.65
N SER A 167 12.68 -9.94 -14.81
CA SER A 167 11.28 -9.66 -15.12
C SER A 167 10.96 -8.15 -15.08
N TYR A 168 11.68 -7.34 -15.88
CA TYR A 168 11.26 -5.96 -16.07
C TYR A 168 9.87 -5.91 -16.71
N LYS A 169 8.98 -5.15 -16.08
CA LYS A 169 7.66 -4.80 -16.59
C LYS A 169 7.55 -3.29 -16.70
N ILE A 170 7.24 -2.80 -17.89
CA ILE A 170 6.99 -1.37 -18.13
C ILE A 170 5.49 -1.19 -18.35
N THR A 171 4.89 -0.28 -17.61
CA THR A 171 3.52 0.18 -17.83
C THR A 171 3.55 1.30 -18.85
N PHE A 172 2.98 1.03 -20.02
CA PHE A 172 2.76 2.04 -21.06
C PHE A 172 1.39 2.66 -20.89
N LYS A 173 1.31 3.98 -21.11
CA LYS A 173 0.06 4.72 -21.22
C LYS A 173 -0.15 5.14 -22.66
N VAL A 174 -1.36 4.94 -23.17
CA VAL A 174 -1.78 5.25 -24.54
C VAL A 174 -3.04 6.11 -24.49
N GLU A 175 -2.90 7.37 -24.85
CA GLU A 175 -3.97 8.37 -24.87
C GLU A 175 -4.31 8.77 -26.31
N ASN A 176 -5.52 9.27 -26.55
CA ASN A 176 -5.88 9.79 -27.87
C ASN A 176 -5.30 11.21 -28.03
N ASN A 177 -4.74 11.51 -29.19
CA ASN A 177 -4.22 12.82 -29.59
C ASN A 177 -5.32 13.66 -30.27
N GLN A 178 -6.45 13.86 -29.59
CA GLN A 178 -7.57 14.69 -30.07
C GLN A 178 -7.51 16.12 -29.52
#